data_AF-A0A9D7BKL2-F1
#
_entry.id   AF-A0A9D7BKL2-F1
#
_cell.length_a   1.000
_cell.length_b   1.000
_cell.length_c   1.000
_cell.angle_alpha   90.00
_cell.angle_beta   90.00
_cell.angle_gamma   90.00
#
_symmetry.space_group_name_H-M   'P 1'
#
loop_
_entity.id
_entity.type
_entity.pdbx_description
1 polymer ?
#
loop_
_entity_poly.entity_id
_entity_poly.type
_entity_poly.pdbx_seq_one_letter_code
_entity_poly.pdbx_strand_id
1 'polypeptide(L)'
;MCGGGNQTFTITFTATKANPFPPVINDGTKTSDPGNDSDFVTLVTTDSNVIIRAGGDISSIDNVTIEPGVDLFSQNPTKQSDGTWKGVVGSSTPNGDTGYNVQYTLNGISYSQDPKLRIKQ
;
A
#
# COMPACT_ATOMS: atom_id res chain seq x y z
N MET A 1 1.99 -20.68 -23.59
CA MET A 1 1.75 -20.51 -22.13
C MET A 1 0.78 -19.37 -21.97
N CYS A 2 -0.32 -19.58 -21.25
CA CYS A 2 -1.39 -18.60 -21.09
C CYS A 2 -0.83 -17.28 -20.55
N GLY A 3 -1.20 -16.17 -21.19
CA GLY A 3 -0.91 -14.83 -20.69
C GLY A 3 -1.64 -14.61 -19.37
N GLY A 4 -0.96 -14.86 -18.27
CA GLY A 4 -1.40 -14.42 -16.96
C GLY A 4 -1.22 -12.92 -16.90
N GLY A 5 -2.31 -12.16 -17.01
CA GLY A 5 -2.24 -10.73 -16.72
C GLY A 5 -1.73 -10.54 -15.29
N ASN A 6 -0.81 -9.60 -15.10
CA ASN A 6 -0.29 -9.26 -13.78
C ASN A 6 -1.45 -9.05 -12.79
N GLN A 7 -1.52 -9.89 -11.75
CA GLN A 7 -2.54 -9.76 -10.70
C GLN A 7 -2.46 -8.34 -10.11
N THR A 8 -3.60 -7.78 -9.73
CA THR A 8 -3.65 -6.42 -9.18
C THR A 8 -4.21 -6.47 -7.77
N PHE A 9 -3.42 -6.00 -6.81
CA PHE A 9 -3.80 -5.86 -5.41
C PHE A 9 -4.09 -4.38 -5.13
N THR A 10 -5.27 -4.08 -4.60
CA THR A 10 -5.65 -2.70 -4.26
C THR A 10 -5.74 -2.54 -2.75
N ILE A 11 -4.90 -1.66 -2.21
CA ILE A 11 -4.81 -1.33 -0.80
C ILE A 11 -5.42 0.07 -0.60
N THR A 12 -6.49 0.13 0.19
CA THR A 12 -7.24 1.35 0.47
C THR A 12 -6.97 1.80 1.90
N PHE A 13 -6.43 3.01 2.06
CA PHE A 13 -6.27 3.66 3.36
C PHE A 13 -7.47 4.57 3.60
N THR A 14 -8.20 4.34 4.68
CA THR A 14 -9.42 5.09 5.00
C THR A 14 -9.28 5.75 6.36
N ALA A 15 -9.36 7.08 6.39
CA ALA A 15 -9.43 7.88 7.61
C ALA A 15 -10.60 8.85 7.53
N THR A 16 -11.10 9.29 8.67
CA THR A 16 -12.15 10.33 8.74
C THR A 16 -11.70 11.47 9.62
N LYS A 17 -12.36 12.61 9.55
CA LYS A 17 -12.09 13.74 10.46
C LYS A 17 -12.21 13.35 11.94
N ALA A 18 -13.12 12.43 12.26
CA ALA A 18 -13.32 11.94 13.63
C ALA A 18 -12.25 10.93 14.06
N ASN A 19 -11.74 10.14 13.11
CA ASN A 19 -10.72 9.10 13.34
C ASN A 19 -9.63 9.24 12.27
N PRO A 20 -8.73 10.23 12.41
CA PRO A 20 -7.74 10.53 11.40
C PRO A 20 -6.55 9.58 11.47
N PHE A 21 -6.30 8.95 12.62
CA PHE A 21 -5.15 8.07 12.84
C PHE A 21 -5.39 7.07 14.00
N PRO A 22 -4.93 5.81 13.86
CA PRO A 22 -4.48 5.23 12.61
C PRO A 22 -5.67 4.98 11.66
N PRO A 23 -5.45 5.00 10.34
CA PRO A 23 -6.48 4.74 9.35
C PRO A 23 -6.83 3.26 9.36
N VAL A 24 -8.00 2.96 8.81
CA VAL A 24 -8.40 1.61 8.46
C VAL A 24 -7.77 1.26 7.11
N ILE A 25 -7.00 0.18 7.04
CA ILE A 25 -6.38 -0.33 5.81
C ILE A 25 -7.20 -1.52 5.32
N ASN A 26 -7.57 -1.55 4.05
CA ASN A 26 -8.27 -2.68 3.43
C ASN A 26 -7.56 -3.11 2.14
N ASP A 27 -7.25 -4.39 1.98
CA ASP A 27 -6.57 -4.95 0.80
C ASP A 27 -7.50 -5.69 -0.18
N GLY A 28 -8.82 -5.55 0.02
CA GLY A 28 -9.86 -6.29 -0.69
C GLY A 28 -10.22 -7.64 -0.07
N THR A 29 -9.36 -8.20 0.78
CA THR A 29 -9.58 -9.51 1.43
C THR A 29 -9.73 -9.39 2.94
N LYS A 30 -9.09 -8.37 3.53
CA LYS A 30 -9.13 -8.09 4.96
C LYS A 30 -9.04 -6.60 5.25
N THR A 31 -9.31 -6.27 6.50
CA THR A 31 -9.31 -4.92 7.05
C THR A 31 -8.42 -4.88 8.30
N SER A 32 -7.66 -3.81 8.51
CA SER A 32 -6.84 -3.64 9.72
C SER A 32 -7.71 -3.38 10.95
N ASP A 33 -7.23 -3.83 12.10
CA ASP A 33 -7.83 -3.45 13.37
C ASP A 33 -7.56 -1.98 13.68
N PRO A 34 -8.53 -1.24 14.24
CA PRO A 34 -8.29 0.14 14.70
C PRO A 34 -7.19 0.15 15.76
N GLY A 35 -6.11 0.91 15.52
CA GLY A 35 -5.02 1.06 16.49
C GLY A 35 -3.74 0.27 16.20
N ASN A 36 -3.73 -0.63 15.21
CA ASN A 36 -2.56 -1.45 14.89
C ASN A 36 -2.38 -1.68 13.37
N ASP A 37 -1.91 -0.66 12.66
CA ASP A 37 -1.65 -0.73 11.22
C ASP A 37 -0.28 -1.30 10.83
N SER A 38 0.72 -1.22 11.72
CA SER A 38 2.08 -1.73 11.45
C SER A 38 2.17 -3.26 11.39
N ASP A 39 1.17 -3.96 11.91
CA ASP A 39 1.01 -5.41 11.78
C ASP A 39 0.12 -5.82 10.59
N PHE A 40 -0.44 -4.85 9.85
CA PHE A 40 -1.27 -5.16 8.70
C PHE A 40 -0.41 -5.60 7.50
N VAL A 41 -0.54 -6.88 7.15
CA VAL A 41 0.25 -7.51 6.07
C VAL A 41 -0.59 -7.79 4.83
N THR A 42 -0.41 -7.08 3.71
CA THR A 42 -1.09 -7.48 2.45
C THR A 42 -0.33 -8.62 1.77
N LEU A 43 -1.03 -9.69 1.36
CA LEU A 43 -0.43 -10.77 0.58
C LEU A 43 -0.35 -10.37 -0.89
N VAL A 44 0.84 -10.41 -1.47
CA VAL A 44 1.08 -10.10 -2.89
C VAL A 44 1.95 -11.17 -3.53
N THR A 45 1.86 -11.31 -4.86
CA THR A 45 2.74 -12.20 -5.62
C THR A 45 3.77 -11.43 -6.43
N THR A 46 4.84 -12.09 -6.86
CA THR A 46 5.76 -11.50 -7.84
C THR A 46 5.03 -11.12 -9.12
N ASP A 47 5.56 -10.12 -9.83
CA ASP A 47 4.98 -9.54 -11.05
C ASP A 47 3.60 -8.90 -10.89
N SER A 48 3.06 -8.82 -9.67
CA SER A 48 1.77 -8.20 -9.41
C SER A 48 1.85 -6.66 -9.38
N ASN A 49 0.77 -6.02 -9.81
CA ASN A 49 0.56 -4.60 -9.60
C ASN A 49 0.05 -4.38 -8.17
N VAL A 50 0.61 -3.39 -7.49
CA VAL A 50 0.09 -2.89 -6.21
C VAL A 50 -0.45 -1.48 -6.45
N ILE A 51 -1.73 -1.28 -6.16
CA ILE A 51 -2.40 0.02 -6.23
C ILE A 51 -2.73 0.45 -4.81
N ILE A 52 -2.23 1.61 -4.41
CA ILE A 52 -2.51 2.25 -3.13
C ILE A 52 -3.42 3.44 -3.39
N ARG A 53 -4.51 3.57 -2.62
CA ARG A 53 -5.47 4.66 -2.79
C ARG A 53 -6.03 5.16 -1.47
N ALA A 54 -6.47 6.41 -1.48
CA ALA A 54 -7.18 7.04 -0.39
C ALA A 54 -8.67 6.65 -0.39
N GLY A 55 -9.27 6.61 0.79
CA GLY A 55 -10.69 6.52 1.06
C GLY A 55 -11.10 7.41 2.24
N GLY A 56 -12.40 7.57 2.47
CA GLY A 56 -12.94 8.42 3.53
C GLY A 56 -12.70 9.91 3.26
N ASP A 57 -12.24 10.63 4.28
CA ASP A 57 -11.97 12.08 4.22
C ASP A 57 -10.50 12.41 3.87
N ILE A 58 -9.69 11.40 3.52
CA ILE A 58 -8.29 11.63 3.10
C ILE A 58 -8.29 12.48 1.84
N SER A 59 -7.59 13.61 1.90
CA SER A 59 -7.52 14.59 0.80
C SER A 59 -6.52 14.16 -0.28
N SER A 60 -5.38 13.59 0.13
CA SER A 60 -4.37 13.06 -0.79
C SER A 60 -3.48 12.02 -0.11
N ILE A 61 -2.99 11.07 -0.91
CA ILE A 61 -1.75 10.36 -0.58
C ILE A 61 -0.60 11.15 -1.21
N ASP A 62 0.34 11.51 -0.35
CA ASP A 62 1.41 12.46 -0.65
C ASP A 62 2.71 11.76 -0.99
N ASN A 63 2.96 10.61 -0.36
CA ASN A 63 4.16 9.82 -0.59
C ASN A 63 3.95 8.34 -0.26
N VAL A 64 4.63 7.47 -1.02
CA VAL A 64 4.75 6.04 -0.72
C VAL A 64 6.21 5.63 -0.87
N THR A 65 6.84 5.17 0.22
CA THR A 65 8.26 4.80 0.23
C THR A 65 8.48 3.43 0.82
N ILE A 66 9.40 2.67 0.25
CA ILE A 66 9.85 1.39 0.83
C ILE A 66 10.97 1.65 1.83
N GLU A 67 11.08 0.78 2.84
CA GLU A 67 12.22 0.80 3.75
C GLU A 67 13.55 0.71 2.98
N PRO A 68 14.56 1.52 3.35
CA PRO A 68 15.85 1.50 2.68
C PRO A 68 16.49 0.11 2.68
N GLY A 69 17.09 -0.29 1.55
CA GLY A 69 17.81 -1.56 1.42
C GLY A 69 16.96 -2.75 0.97
N VAL A 70 15.66 -2.56 0.69
CA VAL A 70 14.80 -3.60 0.12
C VAL A 70 14.41 -3.25 -1.33
N ASP A 71 14.77 -4.13 -2.26
CA ASP A 71 14.36 -4.03 -3.68
C ASP A 71 13.06 -4.81 -3.90
N LEU A 72 11.96 -4.24 -3.40
CA LEU A 72 10.63 -4.85 -3.46
C LEU A 72 9.99 -4.70 -4.84
N PHE A 73 10.18 -3.55 -5.46
CA PHE A 73 9.44 -3.17 -6.65
C PHE A 73 10.35 -3.03 -7.86
N SER A 74 10.06 -3.78 -8.93
CA SER A 74 10.64 -3.53 -10.25
C SER A 74 10.24 -2.15 -10.79
N GLN A 75 9.08 -1.65 -10.36
CA GLN A 75 8.65 -0.28 -10.55
C GLN A 75 8.14 0.27 -9.22
N ASN A 76 8.90 1.18 -8.61
CA ASN A 76 8.49 1.86 -7.38
C ASN A 76 7.11 2.52 -7.53
N PRO A 77 6.30 2.58 -6.46
CA PRO A 77 5.01 3.25 -6.47
C PRO A 77 5.15 4.68 -6.96
N THR A 78 4.38 5.03 -7.99
CA THR A 78 4.31 6.38 -8.54
C THR A 78 2.88 6.87 -8.54
N LYS A 79 2.71 8.16 -8.25
CA LYS A 79 1.39 8.80 -8.27
C LYS A 79 0.83 8.83 -9.70
N GLN A 80 -0.38 8.35 -9.84
CA GLN A 80 -1.15 8.31 -11.08
C GLN A 80 -2.05 9.56 -11.19
N SER A 81 -2.58 9.80 -12.39
CA SER A 81 -3.46 10.95 -12.67
C SER A 81 -4.78 10.93 -11.88
N ASP A 82 -5.23 9.74 -11.46
CA ASP A 82 -6.42 9.53 -10.64
C ASP A 82 -6.14 9.67 -9.12
N GLY A 83 -4.91 10.05 -8.75
CA GLY A 83 -4.49 10.21 -7.35
C GLY A 83 -4.09 8.91 -6.64
N THR A 84 -4.22 7.75 -7.29
CA THR A 84 -3.70 6.48 -6.77
C THR A 84 -2.19 6.41 -6.92
N TRP A 85 -1.55 5.49 -6.20
CA TRP A 85 -0.14 5.17 -6.33
C TRP A 85 0.00 3.76 -6.84
N LYS A 86 0.76 3.56 -7.92
CA LYS A 86 0.91 2.25 -8.55
C LYS A 86 2.38 1.84 -8.61
N GLY A 87 2.67 0.63 -8.13
CA GLY A 87 3.97 -0.04 -8.27
C GLY A 87 3.82 -1.47 -8.80
N VAL A 88 4.93 -2.11 -9.13
CA VAL A 88 4.98 -3.50 -9.62
C VAL A 88 6.01 -4.29 -8.82
N VAL A 89 5.59 -5.39 -8.20
CA VAL A 89 6.48 -6.27 -7.41
C VAL A 89 7.49 -6.93 -8.35
N GLY A 90 8.76 -6.93 -7.98
CA GLY A 90 9.82 -7.52 -8.79
C GLY A 90 9.68 -9.03 -8.95
N SER A 91 10.01 -9.55 -10.13
CA SER A 91 10.03 -10.99 -10.41
C SER A 91 11.06 -11.75 -9.55
N SER A 92 12.15 -11.08 -9.19
CA SER A 92 13.25 -11.62 -8.38
C SER A 92 13.16 -11.27 -6.90
N THR A 93 12.08 -10.62 -6.45
CA THR A 93 11.92 -10.26 -5.05
C THR A 93 11.79 -11.53 -4.20
N PRO A 94 12.59 -11.67 -3.12
CA PRO A 94 12.52 -12.82 -2.25
C PRO A 94 11.21 -12.86 -1.47
N ASN A 95 10.78 -14.06 -1.08
CA ASN A 95 9.66 -14.22 -0.16
C ASN A 95 9.98 -13.59 1.20
N GLY A 96 8.99 -12.96 1.82
CA GLY A 96 9.17 -12.33 3.14
C GLY A 96 8.21 -11.17 3.36
N ASP A 97 8.34 -10.54 4.52
CA ASP A 97 7.62 -9.32 4.87
C ASP A 97 8.51 -8.11 4.60
N THR A 98 7.93 -7.06 4.02
CA THR A 98 8.62 -5.79 3.80
C THR A 98 7.71 -4.65 4.21
N GLY A 99 8.21 -3.80 5.11
CA GLY A 99 7.54 -2.58 5.52
C GLY A 99 7.56 -1.53 4.41
N TYR A 100 6.48 -0.76 4.31
CA TYR A 100 6.42 0.43 3.48
C TYR A 100 5.69 1.54 4.18
N ASN A 101 6.10 2.76 3.93
CA ASN A 101 5.51 3.95 4.50
C ASN A 101 4.53 4.60 3.51
N VAL A 102 3.37 5.01 4.03
CA VAL A 102 2.37 5.79 3.29
C VAL A 102 2.08 7.07 4.06
N GLN A 103 2.37 8.21 3.42
CA GLN A 103 2.04 9.53 3.94
C GLN A 103 0.79 10.05 3.26
N TYR A 104 -0.15 10.56 4.04
CA TYR A 104 -1.41 11.11 3.54
C TYR A 104 -1.80 12.37 4.30
N THR A 105 -2.53 13.25 3.62
CA THR A 105 -3.05 14.49 4.20
C THR A 105 -4.55 14.36 4.39
N LEU A 106 -5.02 14.74 5.58
CA LEU A 106 -6.42 14.84 5.93
C LEU A 106 -6.65 16.18 6.62
N ASN A 107 -7.52 17.00 6.03
CA ASN A 107 -7.83 18.35 6.52
C ASN A 107 -6.58 19.24 6.74
N GLY A 108 -5.59 19.13 5.83
CA GLY A 108 -4.34 19.89 5.91
C GLY A 108 -3.31 19.39 6.93
N ILE A 109 -3.62 18.30 7.65
CA ILE A 109 -2.68 17.64 8.57
C ILE A 109 -2.13 16.39 7.89
N SER A 110 -0.82 16.20 7.94
CA SER A 110 -0.14 15.03 7.39
C SER A 110 -0.01 13.91 8.43
N TYR A 111 -0.28 12.69 8.00
CA TYR A 111 -0.24 11.45 8.78
C TYR A 111 0.60 10.41 8.03
N SER A 112 1.01 9.35 8.73
CA SER A 112 1.96 8.36 8.20
C SER A 112 1.68 6.96 8.75
N GLN A 113 1.48 5.97 7.89
CA GLN A 113 1.41 4.55 8.27
C GLN A 113 2.59 3.74 7.74
N ASP A 114 2.85 2.61 8.38
CA ASP A 114 3.93 1.67 8.07
C ASP A 114 3.47 0.19 7.95
N PRO A 115 2.45 -0.12 7.12
CA PRO A 115 2.03 -1.51 6.91
C PRO A 115 3.08 -2.34 6.16
N LYS A 116 2.80 -3.62 6.02
CA LYS A 116 3.70 -4.60 5.40
C LYS A 116 3.10 -5.22 4.14
N LEU A 117 3.95 -5.56 3.19
CA LEU A 117 3.64 -6.50 2.11
C LEU A 117 4.31 -7.83 2.42
N ARG A 118 3.60 -8.95 2.23
CA ARG A 118 4.17 -10.29 2.28
C ARG A 118 4.16 -10.91 0.89
N ILE A 119 5.35 -11.14 0.37
CA ILE A 119 5.59 -11.63 -0.99
C ILE A 119 5.54 -13.16 -0.98
N LYS A 120 4.77 -13.72 -1.91
CA LYS A 120 4.73 -15.16 -2.21
C LYS A 120 4.92 -15.38 -3.71
N GLN A 121 5.92 -16.17 -4.07
CA GLN A 121 6.13 -16.68 -5.44
C GLN A 121 5.12 -17.77 -5.80
#